data_AF-A0A2M6XB70-F1
#
_entry.id   AF-A0A2M6XB70-F1
#
_cell.length_a   1.000
_cell.length_b   1.000
_cell.length_c   1.000
_cell.angle_alpha   90.00
_cell.angle_beta   90.00
_cell.angle_gamma   90.00
#
_symmetry.space_group_name_H-M   'P 1'
#
loop_
_entity.id
_entity.type
_entity.pdbx_description
1 polymer ?
#
loop_
_entity_poly.entity_id
_entity_poly.type
_entity_poly.pdbx_seq_one_letter_code
_entity_poly.pdbx_strand_id
1 'polypeptide(L)'
;MKTRYLKLIFTHHAINRLYNRGLSQADVWEVFQHPDGQKPGIVLGSIKFYKNYGSQRLEVVAKKNERGEWVVLSCWSRQPGPGQSARQQSSATLGNNFLERLIMKGLNKMGRLFKN
;
A
#
# COMPACT_ATOMS: atom_id res chain seq x y z
N MET A 1 -5.39 16.49 -4.82
CA MET A 1 -4.00 16.14 -4.44
C MET A 1 -3.08 17.27 -4.87
N LYS A 2 -1.95 17.46 -4.19
CA LYS A 2 -1.02 18.57 -4.47
C LYS A 2 0.11 18.12 -5.41
N THR A 3 0.65 19.03 -6.21
CA THR A 3 1.83 18.76 -7.07
C THR A 3 3.09 18.45 -6.26
N ARG A 4 3.20 18.96 -5.03
CA ARG A 4 4.29 18.63 -4.12
C ARG A 4 3.73 18.03 -2.83
N TYR A 5 4.37 16.96 -2.39
CA TYR A 5 4.09 16.33 -1.11
C TYR A 5 5.41 15.87 -0.49
N LEU A 6 5.77 16.47 0.65
CA LEU A 6 7.07 16.28 1.28
C LEU A 6 8.21 16.52 0.29
N LYS A 7 9.12 15.55 0.09
CA LYS A 7 10.26 15.67 -0.84
C LYS A 7 9.97 15.13 -2.24
N LEU A 8 8.71 14.86 -2.59
CA LEU A 8 8.30 14.36 -3.90
C LEU A 8 7.52 15.40 -4.70
N ILE A 9 7.83 15.48 -5.99
CA ILE A 9 7.08 16.23 -7.00
C ILE A 9 6.25 15.24 -7.80
N PHE A 10 4.95 15.47 -7.94
CA PHE A 10 4.03 14.62 -8.66
C PHE A 10 3.69 15.24 -10.01
N THR A 11 3.85 14.47 -11.08
CA THR A 11 3.30 14.85 -12.39
C THR A 11 1.77 14.82 -12.37
N HIS A 12 1.13 15.54 -13.29
CA HIS A 12 -0.32 15.45 -13.52
C HIS A 12 -0.76 13.99 -13.78
N HIS A 13 0.05 13.23 -14.52
CA HIS A 13 -0.21 11.81 -14.76
C HIS A 13 -0.23 11.01 -13.45
N ALA A 14 0.77 11.18 -12.59
CA ALA A 14 0.82 10.50 -11.30
C ALA A 14 -0.38 10.87 -10.41
N ILE A 15 -0.75 12.14 -10.34
CA ILE A 15 -1.92 12.59 -9.57
C ILE A 15 -3.21 11.90 -10.06
N ASN A 16 -3.43 11.85 -11.37
CA ASN A 16 -4.59 11.18 -11.95
C ASN A 16 -4.59 9.67 -11.64
N ARG A 17 -3.41 9.03 -11.68
CA ARG A 17 -3.26 7.62 -11.33
C ARG A 17 -3.61 7.32 -9.89
N LEU A 18 -3.24 8.21 -8.96
CA LEU A 18 -3.58 8.10 -7.54
C LEU A 18 -5.08 8.22 -7.32
N TYR A 19 -5.71 9.23 -7.91
CA TYR A 19 -7.16 9.44 -7.82
C TYR A 19 -7.91 8.20 -8.33
N ASN A 20 -7.58 7.74 -9.54
CA ASN A 20 -8.25 6.60 -10.18
C ASN A 20 -8.06 5.25 -9.46
N ARG A 21 -7.12 5.16 -8.51
CA ARG A 21 -6.82 3.93 -7.76
C ARG A 21 -7.12 4.04 -6.27
N GLY A 22 -7.66 5.18 -5.82
CA GLY A 22 -7.91 5.44 -4.40
C GLY A 22 -6.64 5.38 -3.54
N LEU A 23 -5.49 5.78 -4.11
CA LEU A 23 -4.21 5.82 -3.40
C LEU A 23 -3.95 7.23 -2.86
N SER A 24 -3.42 7.36 -1.65
CA SER A 24 -3.04 8.66 -1.11
C SER A 24 -1.59 9.02 -1.45
N GLN A 25 -1.25 10.31 -1.42
CA GLN A 25 0.14 10.75 -1.56
C GLN A 25 1.01 10.30 -0.37
N ALA A 26 0.39 10.05 0.78
CA ALA A 26 1.06 9.49 1.95
C ALA A 26 1.49 8.04 1.71
N ASP A 27 0.62 7.20 1.11
CA ASP A 27 0.96 5.82 0.76
C ASP A 27 2.13 5.76 -0.22
N VAL A 28 2.14 6.64 -1.22
CA VAL A 28 3.24 6.75 -2.18
C VAL A 28 4.54 7.15 -1.50
N TRP A 29 4.48 8.14 -0.60
CA TRP A 29 5.64 8.59 0.15
C TRP A 29 6.21 7.47 1.02
N GLU A 30 5.36 6.72 1.69
CA GLU A 30 5.75 5.55 2.50
C GLU A 30 6.47 4.49 1.65
N VAL A 31 5.93 4.15 0.47
CA VAL A 31 6.60 3.21 -0.44
C VAL A 31 7.90 3.75 -1.00
N PHE A 32 7.98 5.05 -1.27
CA PHE A 32 9.20 5.68 -1.75
C PHE A 32 10.32 5.69 -0.68
N GLN A 33 9.97 5.99 0.58
CA GLN A 33 10.92 6.07 1.69
C GLN A 33 11.34 4.70 2.22
N HIS A 34 10.40 3.77 2.30
CA HIS A 34 10.59 2.46 2.89
C HIS A 34 10.11 1.35 1.94
N PRO A 35 10.72 1.21 0.75
CA PRO A 35 10.38 0.17 -0.20
C PRO A 35 10.84 -1.20 0.29
N ASP A 36 10.12 -2.26 -0.08
CA ASP A 36 10.62 -3.64 0.06
C ASP A 36 11.71 -3.93 -0.99
N GLY A 37 11.66 -3.22 -2.11
CA GLY A 37 12.67 -3.34 -3.15
C GLY A 37 12.50 -2.34 -4.28
N GLN A 38 13.46 -2.38 -5.19
CA GLN A 38 13.54 -1.45 -6.32
C GLN A 38 13.87 -2.21 -7.60
N LYS A 39 13.40 -1.70 -8.74
CA LYS A 39 13.73 -2.19 -10.08
C LYS A 39 13.98 -1.02 -11.03
N PRO A 40 14.79 -1.19 -12.07
CA PRO A 40 14.85 -0.20 -13.15
C PRO A 40 13.46 0.03 -13.75
N GLY A 41 13.11 1.29 -13.99
CA GLY A 41 11.89 1.66 -14.69
C GLY A 41 12.07 1.60 -16.21
N ILE A 42 10.95 1.67 -16.94
CA ILE A 42 10.96 1.68 -18.43
C ILE A 42 11.54 3.01 -18.95
N VAL A 43 11.25 4.12 -18.26
CA VAL A 43 11.79 5.42 -18.61
C VAL A 43 13.25 5.49 -18.19
N LEU A 44 14.13 5.92 -19.09
CA LEU A 44 15.57 6.03 -18.81
C LEU A 44 15.85 6.88 -17.56
N GLY A 45 16.62 6.30 -16.64
CA GLY A 45 16.98 6.93 -15.36
C GLY A 45 15.85 6.95 -14.32
N SER A 46 14.72 6.28 -14.58
CA SER A 46 13.67 6.08 -13.59
C SER A 46 13.87 4.80 -12.79
N ILE A 47 13.44 4.84 -11.53
CA ILE A 47 13.47 3.72 -10.60
C ILE A 47 12.02 3.43 -10.20
N LYS A 48 11.68 2.14 -10.20
CA LYS A 48 10.43 1.60 -9.70
C LYS A 48 10.64 1.09 -8.29
N PHE A 49 10.10 1.81 -7.32
CA PHE A 49 10.01 1.40 -5.92
C PHE A 49 8.75 0.57 -5.73
N TYR A 50 8.81 -0.46 -4.90
CA TYR A 50 7.62 -1.26 -4.60
C TYR A 50 7.57 -1.70 -3.14
N LYS A 51 6.34 -1.86 -2.65
CA LYS A 51 6.03 -2.40 -1.32
C LYS A 51 4.83 -3.33 -1.41
N ASN A 52 4.92 -4.47 -0.76
CA ASN A 52 3.87 -5.47 -0.72
C ASN A 52 3.10 -5.36 0.59
N TYR A 53 1.78 -5.34 0.47
CA TYR A 53 0.79 -5.29 1.53
C TYR A 53 -0.10 -6.53 1.38
N GLY A 54 0.34 -7.67 1.93
CA GLY A 54 -0.37 -8.94 1.78
C GLY A 54 -0.59 -9.32 0.30
N SER A 55 -1.85 -9.33 -0.13
CA SER A 55 -2.30 -9.58 -1.51
C SER A 55 -2.34 -8.32 -2.39
N GLN A 56 -1.62 -7.27 -2.02
CA GLN A 56 -1.52 -6.07 -2.83
C GLN A 56 -0.08 -5.61 -2.94
N ARG A 57 0.32 -5.14 -4.12
CA ARG A 57 1.61 -4.51 -4.34
C ARG A 57 1.38 -3.09 -4.83
N LEU A 58 1.98 -2.14 -4.13
CA LEU A 58 2.02 -0.75 -4.56
C LEU A 58 3.37 -0.46 -5.18
N GLU A 59 3.35 0.18 -6.34
CA GLU A 59 4.53 0.50 -7.14
C GLU A 59 4.55 2.00 -7.44
N VAL A 60 5.73 2.61 -7.33
CA VAL A 60 5.97 4.04 -7.55
C VAL A 60 7.13 4.16 -8.53
N VAL A 61 6.90 4.81 -9.68
CA VAL A 61 7.97 5.12 -10.62
C VAL A 61 8.38 6.56 -10.44
N ALA A 62 9.63 6.77 -10.06
CA ALA A 62 10.19 8.09 -9.85
C ALA A 62 11.56 8.25 -10.53
N LYS A 63 11.90 9.48 -10.89
CA LYS A 63 13.17 9.86 -11.52
C LYS A 63 13.64 11.18 -10.91
N LYS A 64 14.95 11.36 -10.77
CA LYS A 64 15.52 12.67 -10.43
C LYS A 64 15.49 13.61 -11.65
N ASN A 65 15.05 14.84 -11.46
CA ASN A 65 15.24 15.90 -12.45
C ASN A 65 16.68 16.42 -12.46
N GLU A 66 16.97 17.40 -13.32
CA GLU A 66 18.29 18.04 -13.43
C GLU A 66 18.76 18.72 -12.13
N ARG A 67 17.81 19.14 -11.28
CA ARG A 67 18.06 19.74 -9.97
C ARG A 67 18.22 18.69 -8.86
N GLY A 68 18.20 17.40 -9.18
CA GLY A 68 18.28 16.31 -8.21
C GLY A 68 17.01 16.06 -7.39
N GLU A 69 15.90 16.75 -7.71
CA GLU A 69 14.60 16.55 -7.05
C GLU A 69 13.92 15.29 -7.58
N TRP A 70 13.24 14.55 -6.69
CA TRP A 70 12.50 13.35 -7.07
C TRP A 70 11.13 13.70 -7.67
N VAL A 71 10.95 13.29 -8.93
CA VAL A 71 9.70 13.44 -9.67
C VAL A 71 9.03 12.09 -9.85
N VAL A 72 7.83 11.96 -9.31
CA VAL A 72 6.96 10.80 -9.46
C VAL A 72 6.26 10.87 -10.83
N LEU A 73 6.61 9.93 -11.68
CA LEU A 73 6.10 9.82 -13.05
C LEU A 73 4.78 9.06 -13.10
N SER A 74 4.65 7.98 -12.32
CA SER A 74 3.44 7.15 -12.28
C SER A 74 3.36 6.34 -10.98
N CYS A 75 2.12 6.01 -10.58
CA CYS A 75 1.82 5.16 -9.44
C CYS A 75 0.81 4.09 -9.85
N TRP A 76 0.94 2.90 -9.27
CA TRP A 76 0.07 1.77 -9.59
C TRP A 76 -0.03 0.85 -8.37
N SER A 77 -1.24 0.34 -8.16
CA SER A 77 -1.49 -0.81 -7.29
C SER A 77 -1.85 -1.99 -8.18
N ARG A 78 -1.26 -3.15 -7.90
CA ARG A 78 -1.69 -4.43 -8.46
C ARG A 78 -2.11 -5.32 -7.30
N GLN A 79 -3.26 -5.96 -7.45
CA GLN A 79 -3.59 -7.11 -6.61
C GLN A 79 -3.18 -8.36 -7.37
N PRO A 80 -2.36 -9.25 -6.80
CA PRO A 80 -2.21 -10.59 -7.32
C PRO A 80 -3.51 -11.35 -7.01
N GLY A 81 -4.57 -11.14 -7.79
CA GLY A 81 -5.88 -11.79 -7.63
C GLY A 81 -7.07 -10.94 -8.12
N PRO A 82 -8.28 -11.53 -8.26
CA PRO A 82 -9.49 -10.80 -8.70
C PRO A 82 -9.85 -9.73 -7.65
N GLY A 83 -10.01 -8.49 -8.13
CA GLY A 83 -9.71 -7.29 -7.36
C GLY A 83 -10.73 -6.84 -6.30
N GLN A 84 -10.22 -6.32 -5.18
CA GLN A 84 -10.90 -5.48 -4.19
C GLN A 84 -9.93 -4.56 -3.43
N SER A 85 -10.05 -3.25 -3.59
CA SER A 85 -9.19 -2.16 -3.09
C SER A 85 -8.49 -2.30 -1.70
N ALA A 86 -7.29 -1.74 -1.59
CA ALA A 86 -6.33 -1.80 -0.46
C ALA A 86 -6.90 -1.50 0.93
N ARG A 87 -7.92 -0.64 0.99
CA ARG A 87 -8.46 -0.10 2.25
C ARG A 87 -9.58 -0.98 2.83
N GLN A 88 -10.23 -1.77 1.98
CA GLN A 88 -11.27 -2.71 2.45
C GLN A 88 -10.66 -3.94 3.14
N GLN A 89 -9.52 -4.45 2.65
CA GLN A 89 -8.96 -5.69 3.18
C GLN A 89 -8.31 -5.55 4.56
N SER A 90 -7.63 -4.43 4.84
CA SER A 90 -7.00 -4.16 6.14
C SER A 90 -8.04 -3.95 7.24
N SER A 91 -9.18 -3.35 6.91
CA SER A 91 -10.32 -3.17 7.82
C SER A 91 -11.04 -4.49 8.12
N ALA A 92 -11.19 -5.37 7.12
CA ALA A 92 -11.90 -6.64 7.26
C ALA A 92 -11.07 -7.75 7.93
N THR A 93 -9.73 -7.74 7.80
CA THR A 93 -8.87 -8.83 8.28
C THR A 93 -8.41 -8.65 9.73
N LEU A 94 -8.30 -7.40 10.22
CA LEU A 94 -7.86 -7.13 11.59
C LEU A 94 -9.00 -7.29 12.62
N GLY A 95 -10.25 -7.04 12.23
CA GLY A 95 -11.41 -7.16 13.12
C GLY A 95 -11.75 -8.62 13.49
N ASN A 96 -11.64 -9.54 12.53
CA ASN A 96 -12.12 -10.91 12.72
C ASN A 96 -11.15 -11.76 13.55
N ASN A 97 -9.84 -11.65 13.32
CA ASN A 97 -8.86 -12.56 13.93
C ASN A 97 -8.63 -12.34 15.45
N PHE A 98 -8.94 -11.16 15.99
CA PHE A 98 -8.75 -10.88 17.43
C PHE A 98 -10.01 -11.21 18.25
N LEU A 99 -11.19 -10.81 17.75
CA LEU A 99 -12.45 -11.05 18.44
C LEU A 99 -12.81 -12.54 18.43
N GLU A 100 -12.58 -13.26 17.33
CA GLU A 100 -12.74 -14.72 17.27
C GLU A 100 -11.82 -15.43 18.27
N ARG A 101 -10.57 -14.99 18.41
CA ARG A 101 -9.63 -15.58 19.39
C ARG A 101 -10.08 -15.35 20.84
N LEU A 102 -10.72 -14.22 21.14
CA LEU A 102 -11.28 -13.96 22.46
C LEU A 102 -12.54 -14.80 22.72
N ILE A 103 -13.45 -14.86 21.74
CA ILE A 103 -14.70 -15.65 21.83
C ILE A 103 -14.37 -17.14 21.98
N MET A 104 -13.44 -17.67 21.17
CA MET A 104 -13.03 -19.08 21.23
C MET A 104 -12.31 -19.45 22.53
N LYS A 105 -11.47 -18.53 23.07
CA LYS A 105 -10.87 -18.74 24.40
C LYS A 105 -11.92 -18.77 25.50
N GLY A 106 -12.98 -17.96 25.39
CA GLY A 106 -14.12 -17.96 26.32
C GLY A 106 -14.95 -19.25 26.24
N LEU A 107 -15.32 -19.69 25.02
CA LEU A 107 -16.10 -20.90 24.79
C LEU A 107 -15.38 -22.18 25.26
N ASN A 108 -14.08 -22.32 25.01
CA ASN A 108 -13.31 -23.47 25.48
C ASN A 108 -13.18 -23.54 27.02
N LYS A 109 -13.20 -22.38 27.70
CA LYS A 109 -13.17 -22.33 29.17
C LYS A 109 -14.52 -22.75 29.76
N MET A 110 -15.62 -22.35 29.14
CA MET A 110 -16.99 -22.73 29.57
C MET A 110 -17.27 -24.22 29.30
N GLY A 111 -16.82 -24.78 28.17
CA GLY A 111 -16.97 -26.21 27.88
C GLY A 111 -16.26 -27.14 28.90
N ARG A 112 -15.21 -26.67 29.58
CA ARG A 112 -14.57 -27.39 30.71
C ARG A 112 -15.29 -27.25 32.04
N LEU A 113 -16.18 -26.27 32.19
CA LEU A 113 -16.97 -26.03 33.41
C LEU A 113 -18.28 -26.83 33.45
N PHE A 114 -18.81 -27.23 32.29
CA PHE A 114 -20.06 -28.02 32.19
C PHE A 114 -19.83 -29.53 32.00
N LYS A 115 -18.59 -30.02 32.15
CA LYS A 115 -18.24 -31.45 31.96
C LYS A 115 -17.80 -32.15 33.26
N ASN A 116 -18.23 -31.65 34.42
CA ASN A 116 -18.16 -32.35 35.70
C ASN A 116 -19.56 -32.57 36.24
#